data_AF-A0A429EYK4-F1
#
_entry.id   AF-A0A429EYK4-F1
#
_cell.length_a   1.000
_cell.length_b   1.000
_cell.length_c   1.000
_cell.angle_alpha   90.00
_cell.angle_beta   90.00
_cell.angle_gamma   90.00
#
_symmetry.space_group_name_H-M   'P 1'
#
loop_
_entity.id
_entity.type
_entity.pdbx_description
1 polymer ?
#
loop_
_entity_poly.entity_id
_entity_poly.type
_entity_poly.pdbx_seq_one_letter_code
_entity_poly.pdbx_strand_id
1 'polypeptide(L)'
;MHKSRIGLVMIGALTVANLAFPAVASAAPAAGCSAFMNSAVSGGYKATLACNGIGLSFIDGLGTTLNDASGEARALAQIALGGGDTCSAFMHATAPGGYNVTLTCVDTGLVSGSGTTLTAASRAARASI
;
A
#
# COMPACT_ATOMS: atom_id res chain seq x y z
N MET A 1 -36.13 -42.95 43.00
CA MET A 1 -34.83 -43.46 43.45
C MET A 1 -33.74 -42.84 42.59
N HIS A 2 -32.70 -42.28 43.24
CA HIS A 2 -31.33 -41.96 42.77
C HIS A 2 -31.16 -41.38 41.34
N LYS A 3 -30.89 -40.09 41.11
CA LYS A 3 -29.85 -39.18 41.65
C LYS A 3 -28.43 -39.74 41.46
N SER A 4 -27.69 -39.18 40.51
CA SER A 4 -26.25 -38.95 40.67
C SER A 4 -25.85 -37.68 39.91
N ARG A 5 -25.39 -36.69 40.68
CA ARG A 5 -24.71 -35.48 40.25
C ARG A 5 -23.22 -35.73 40.41
N ILE A 6 -22.41 -35.34 39.44
CA ILE A 6 -21.06 -34.84 39.71
C ILE A 6 -20.93 -33.56 38.89
N GLY A 7 -20.93 -32.44 39.60
CA GLY A 7 -20.37 -31.19 39.11
C GLY A 7 -19.08 -30.93 39.88
N LEU A 8 -18.08 -30.38 39.20
CA LEU A 8 -16.94 -29.61 39.71
C LEU A 8 -16.05 -29.27 38.50
N VAL A 9 -15.38 -28.14 38.32
CA VAL A 9 -15.42 -26.76 38.80
C VAL A 9 -14.60 -25.95 37.79
N MET A 10 -14.97 -24.69 37.64
CA MET A 10 -14.26 -23.55 37.03
C MET A 10 -12.73 -23.62 36.94
N ILE A 11 -12.17 -23.36 35.75
CA ILE A 11 -10.97 -22.52 35.49
C ILE A 11 -11.24 -21.90 34.11
N GLY A 12 -11.54 -20.62 33.98
CA GLY A 12 -10.59 -19.54 34.23
C GLY A 12 -9.99 -19.13 32.88
N ALA A 13 -10.47 -18.00 32.37
CA ALA A 13 -9.82 -17.07 31.45
C ALA A 13 -8.85 -17.65 30.41
N LEU A 14 -9.22 -17.54 29.14
CA LEU A 14 -8.41 -16.88 28.12
C LEU A 14 -9.32 -16.68 26.91
N THR A 15 -10.06 -15.57 26.91
CA THR A 15 -10.40 -14.91 25.66
C THR A 15 -9.08 -14.77 24.93
N VAL A 16 -8.88 -15.60 23.90
CA VAL A 16 -7.80 -15.41 22.94
C VAL A 16 -8.03 -14.01 22.44
N ALA A 17 -7.25 -13.08 22.98
CA ALA A 17 -7.09 -11.77 22.38
C ALA A 17 -6.76 -12.11 20.93
N ASN A 18 -7.70 -11.79 20.04
CA ASN A 18 -7.39 -11.61 18.64
C ASN A 18 -6.37 -10.48 18.63
N LEU A 19 -5.11 -10.84 18.89
CA LEU A 19 -3.94 -10.15 18.41
C LEU A 19 -4.11 -10.24 16.91
N ALA A 20 -4.87 -9.29 16.37
CA ALA A 20 -4.75 -8.87 15.00
C ALA A 20 -3.29 -8.43 14.88
N PHE A 21 -2.41 -9.41 14.65
CA PHE A 21 -1.14 -9.16 14.02
C PHE A 21 -1.47 -8.26 12.84
N PRO A 22 -0.83 -7.09 12.70
CA PRO A 22 -0.98 -6.33 11.47
C PRO A 22 -0.62 -7.33 10.38
N ALA A 23 -1.62 -7.69 9.55
CA ALA A 23 -1.38 -8.52 8.41
C ALA A 23 -0.30 -7.79 7.62
N VAL A 24 0.93 -8.29 7.71
CA VAL A 24 2.00 -7.92 6.81
C VAL A 24 1.57 -8.50 5.48
N ALA A 25 0.64 -7.79 4.84
CA ALA A 25 0.28 -7.99 3.46
C ALA A 25 1.54 -7.63 2.67
N SER A 26 2.42 -8.61 2.52
CA SER A 26 3.54 -8.53 1.61
C SER A 26 2.93 -8.32 0.24
N ALA A 27 3.21 -7.15 -0.34
CA ALA A 27 2.82 -6.84 -1.70
C ALA A 27 3.30 -7.98 -2.61
N ALA A 28 2.37 -8.74 -3.21
CA ALA A 28 2.75 -9.68 -4.25
C ALA A 28 3.37 -8.85 -5.39
N PRO A 29 4.62 -9.11 -5.80
CA PRO A 29 5.27 -8.26 -6.78
C PRO A 29 4.62 -8.36 -8.17
N ALA A 30 4.71 -7.30 -8.97
CA ALA A 30 4.54 -7.42 -10.42
C ALA A 30 5.71 -8.24 -11.01
N ALA A 31 5.51 -8.94 -12.13
CA ALA A 31 6.55 -9.77 -12.74
C ALA A 31 7.79 -8.92 -13.09
N GLY A 32 8.96 -9.24 -12.54
CA GLY A 32 10.18 -8.43 -12.72
C GLY A 32 10.42 -7.37 -11.63
N CYS A 33 9.51 -7.26 -10.66
CA CYS A 33 9.68 -6.46 -9.46
C CYS A 33 9.76 -7.34 -8.21
N SER A 34 10.26 -6.78 -7.11
CA SER A 34 10.25 -7.37 -5.77
C SER A 34 9.79 -6.31 -4.76
N ALA A 35 9.07 -6.74 -3.73
CA ALA A 35 8.77 -5.85 -2.61
C ALA A 35 10.08 -5.45 -1.94
N PHE A 36 10.32 -4.13 -1.83
CA PHE A 36 11.56 -3.61 -1.30
C PHE A 36 11.37 -3.10 0.13
N MET A 37 10.55 -2.06 0.29
CA MET A 37 10.33 -1.42 1.59
C MET A 37 8.91 -0.86 1.70
N ASN A 38 8.45 -0.70 2.93
CA ASN A 38 7.29 0.11 3.23
C ASN A 38 7.61 1.11 4.33
N SER A 39 6.93 2.24 4.33
CA SER A 39 7.14 3.30 5.31
C SER A 39 5.85 4.07 5.56
N ALA A 40 5.63 4.50 6.80
CA ALA A 40 4.54 5.41 7.11
C ALA A 40 4.88 6.82 6.61
N VAL A 41 3.87 7.53 6.10
CA VAL A 41 3.97 8.92 5.64
C VAL A 41 2.77 9.72 6.16
N SER A 42 2.77 11.04 5.96
CA SER A 42 1.65 11.88 6.39
C SER A 42 0.35 11.46 5.70
N GLY A 43 -0.62 10.99 6.48
CA GLY A 43 -1.92 10.56 5.97
C GLY A 43 -1.98 9.15 5.35
N GLY A 44 -0.92 8.35 5.45
CA GLY A 44 -0.94 6.98 4.92
C GLY A 44 0.40 6.28 4.91
N TYR A 45 0.64 5.54 3.83
CA TYR A 45 1.79 4.66 3.64
C TYR A 45 2.40 4.85 2.26
N LYS A 46 3.71 4.63 2.20
CA LYS A 46 4.47 4.44 0.97
C LYS A 46 4.90 2.98 0.87
N ALA A 47 4.71 2.37 -0.29
CA ALA A 47 5.23 1.06 -0.62
C ALA A 47 6.17 1.19 -1.81
N THR A 48 7.38 0.64 -1.67
CA THR A 48 8.43 0.68 -2.68
C THR A 48 8.60 -0.72 -3.27
N LEU A 49 8.54 -0.81 -4.58
CA LEU A 49 8.90 -1.99 -5.36
C LEU A 49 10.26 -1.74 -6.01
N ALA A 50 11.18 -2.69 -5.89
CA ALA A 50 12.40 -2.69 -6.68
C ALA A 50 12.14 -3.45 -7.98
N CYS A 51 12.39 -2.83 -9.13
CA CYS A 51 12.11 -3.43 -10.43
C CYS A 51 13.38 -3.44 -11.27
N ASN A 52 13.68 -4.58 -11.90
CA ASN A 52 14.82 -4.70 -12.80
C ASN A 52 14.37 -4.53 -14.26
N GLY A 53 15.17 -3.82 -15.05
CA GLY A 53 14.94 -3.69 -16.49
C GLY A 53 13.88 -2.67 -16.89
N ILE A 54 13.45 -1.80 -15.97
CA ILE A 54 12.58 -0.65 -16.27
C ILE A 54 13.33 0.65 -15.92
N GLY A 55 12.94 1.78 -16.52
CA GLY A 55 13.71 3.04 -16.48
C GLY A 55 14.03 3.57 -15.08
N LEU A 56 13.26 3.19 -14.06
CA LEU A 56 13.51 3.44 -12.65
C LEU A 56 13.73 2.12 -11.90
N SER A 57 14.83 2.01 -11.15
CA SER A 57 15.10 0.83 -10.32
C SER A 57 14.10 0.66 -9.17
N PHE A 58 13.39 1.74 -8.80
CA PHE A 58 12.43 1.75 -7.70
C PHE A 58 11.14 2.47 -8.11
N ILE A 59 10.02 1.83 -7.84
CA ILE A 59 8.67 2.38 -8.01
C ILE A 59 8.03 2.52 -6.63
N ASP A 60 7.75 3.75 -6.26
CA ASP A 60 7.02 4.12 -5.06
C ASP A 60 5.54 4.30 -5.39
N GLY A 61 4.68 3.66 -4.59
CA GLY A 61 3.24 3.87 -4.56
C GLY A 61 2.80 4.42 -3.21
N LEU A 62 1.77 5.28 -3.22
CA LEU A 62 1.23 5.93 -2.03
C LEU A 62 -0.24 5.57 -1.84
N GLY A 63 -0.67 5.40 -0.59
CA GLY A 63 -2.07 5.12 -0.27
C GLY A 63 -2.38 5.31 1.22
N THR A 64 -3.66 5.45 1.54
CA THR A 64 -4.15 5.59 2.93
C THR A 64 -3.85 4.37 3.79
N THR A 65 -3.80 3.18 3.17
CA THR A 65 -3.40 1.93 3.83
C THR A 65 -2.17 1.37 3.13
N LEU A 66 -1.43 0.50 3.82
CA LEU A 66 -0.30 -0.21 3.21
C LEU A 66 -0.73 -1.04 1.99
N ASN A 67 -1.94 -1.61 2.03
CA ASN A 67 -2.48 -2.36 0.91
C ASN A 67 -2.79 -1.46 -0.29
N ASP A 68 -3.34 -0.27 -0.07
CA ASP A 68 -3.56 0.72 -1.14
C ASP A 68 -2.23 1.18 -1.75
N ALA A 69 -1.25 1.51 -0.91
CA ALA A 69 0.08 1.93 -1.36
C ALA A 69 0.77 0.83 -2.20
N SER A 70 0.67 -0.42 -1.74
CA SER A 70 1.19 -1.58 -2.46
C SER A 70 0.46 -1.82 -3.78
N GLY A 71 -0.86 -1.68 -3.79
CA GLY A 71 -1.67 -1.79 -5.00
C GLY A 71 -1.30 -0.71 -6.02
N GLU A 72 -1.04 0.50 -5.55
CA GLU A 72 -0.62 1.63 -6.40
C GLU A 72 0.77 1.40 -7.00
N ALA A 73 1.76 0.99 -6.19
CA ALA A 73 3.10 0.68 -6.67
C ALA A 73 3.07 -0.41 -7.75
N ARG A 74 2.23 -1.44 -7.55
CA ARG A 74 2.05 -2.53 -8.53
C ARG A 74 1.42 -2.04 -9.82
N ALA A 75 0.44 -1.14 -9.76
CA ALA A 75 -0.19 -0.59 -10.95
C ALA A 75 0.82 0.22 -11.78
N LEU A 76 1.63 1.06 -11.14
CA LEU A 76 2.72 1.80 -11.80
C LEU A 76 3.76 0.85 -12.41
N ALA A 77 4.14 -0.20 -11.68
CA ALA A 77 5.06 -1.22 -12.21
C ALA A 77 4.47 -1.95 -13.43
N GLN A 78 3.19 -2.29 -13.42
CA GLN A 78 2.54 -2.93 -14.57
C GLN A 78 2.52 -2.03 -15.82
N ILE A 79 2.36 -0.73 -15.65
CA ILE A 79 2.42 0.23 -16.76
C ILE A 79 3.84 0.24 -17.37
N ALA A 80 4.87 0.37 -16.52
CA ALA A 80 6.27 0.35 -16.97
C ALA A 80 6.63 -0.96 -17.68
N LEU A 81 6.23 -2.11 -17.12
CA LEU A 81 6.49 -3.44 -17.70
C LEU A 81 5.69 -3.69 -19.00
N GLY A 82 4.56 -3.01 -19.16
CA GLY A 82 3.75 -3.04 -20.40
C GLY A 82 4.31 -2.17 -21.52
N GLY A 83 5.46 -1.51 -21.32
CA GLY A 83 6.06 -0.58 -22.27
C GLY A 83 5.52 0.86 -22.18
N GLY A 84 4.76 1.17 -21.13
CA GLY A 84 4.39 2.55 -20.79
C GLY A 84 5.50 3.28 -20.04
N ASP A 85 5.25 4.55 -19.74
CA ASP A 85 6.21 5.39 -19.01
C ASP A 85 6.47 4.84 -17.59
N THR A 86 7.73 4.87 -17.18
CA THR A 86 8.12 4.42 -15.85
C THR A 86 7.96 5.55 -14.85
N CYS A 87 6.88 5.48 -14.06
CA CYS A 87 6.54 6.49 -13.06
C CYS A 87 6.72 5.99 -11.63
N SER A 88 7.11 6.89 -10.72
CA SER A 88 7.30 6.62 -9.29
C SER A 88 6.84 7.80 -8.45
N ALA A 89 6.21 7.55 -7.29
CA ALA A 89 5.78 8.61 -6.40
C ALA A 89 6.99 9.37 -5.82
N PHE A 90 7.10 10.65 -6.17
CA PHE A 90 8.23 11.50 -5.78
C PHE A 90 7.88 12.36 -4.56
N MET A 91 6.72 13.02 -4.59
CA MET A 91 6.30 13.97 -3.57
C MET A 91 4.83 13.77 -3.22
N HIS A 92 4.50 14.06 -1.97
CA HIS A 92 3.12 14.23 -1.55
C HIS A 92 3.02 15.39 -0.56
N ALA A 93 1.94 16.14 -0.65
CA ALA A 93 1.65 17.25 0.25
C ALA A 93 0.22 17.16 0.76
N THR A 94 0.04 17.44 2.04
CA THR A 94 -1.28 17.72 2.58
C THR A 94 -1.67 19.13 2.14
N ALA A 95 -2.82 19.26 1.49
CA ALA A 95 -3.40 20.55 1.07
C ALA A 95 -4.73 20.77 1.82
N PRO A 96 -5.20 22.02 1.97
CA PRO A 96 -6.54 22.28 2.47
C PRO A 96 -7.56 21.49 1.63
N GLY A 97 -8.30 20.57 2.26
CA GLY A 97 -9.27 19.71 1.58
C GLY A 97 -8.75 18.36 1.08
N GLY A 98 -7.47 18.02 1.26
CA GLY A 98 -6.97 16.69 0.91
C GLY A 98 -5.46 16.55 0.72
N TYR A 99 -5.08 15.82 -0.31
CA TYR A 99 -3.71 15.44 -0.65
C TYR A 99 -3.43 15.75 -2.11
N ASN A 100 -2.21 16.18 -2.38
CA ASN A 100 -1.62 16.22 -3.72
C ASN A 100 -0.48 15.21 -3.78
N VAL A 101 -0.48 14.36 -4.80
CA VAL A 101 0.58 13.39 -5.08
C VAL A 101 1.19 13.73 -6.43
N THR A 102 2.52 13.79 -6.46
CA THR A 102 3.29 14.01 -7.68
C THR A 102 4.09 12.75 -7.99
N LEU A 103 3.92 12.21 -9.18
CA LEU A 103 4.77 11.16 -9.72
C LEU A 103 5.86 11.79 -10.58
N THR A 104 7.07 11.24 -10.49
CA THR A 104 8.12 11.48 -11.47
C THR A 104 8.11 10.33 -12.47
N CYS A 105 7.99 10.68 -13.74
CA CYS A 105 7.99 9.76 -14.86
C CYS A 105 9.22 10.02 -15.73
N VAL A 106 9.73 9.00 -16.40
CA VAL A 106 10.97 9.08 -17.18
C VAL A 106 10.76 9.89 -18.44
N ASP A 107 9.66 9.65 -19.16
CA ASP A 107 9.41 10.27 -20.46
C ASP A 107 8.50 11.51 -20.35
N THR A 108 7.49 11.46 -19.49
CA THR A 108 6.45 12.49 -19.34
C THR A 108 6.85 13.56 -18.31
N GLY A 109 7.86 13.30 -17.48
CA GLY A 109 8.30 14.21 -16.42
C GLY A 109 7.38 14.19 -15.19
N LEU A 110 7.03 15.35 -14.64
CA LEU A 110 6.24 15.44 -13.42
C LEU A 110 4.74 15.47 -13.72
N VAL A 111 4.00 14.50 -13.18
CA VAL A 111 2.53 14.46 -13.23
C VAL A 111 1.98 14.52 -11.82
N SER A 112 0.81 15.13 -11.63
CA SER A 112 0.22 15.31 -10.31
C SER A 112 -1.26 14.98 -10.30
N GLY A 113 -1.72 14.48 -9.15
CA GLY A 113 -3.13 14.21 -8.88
C GLY A 113 -3.51 14.67 -7.50
N SER A 114 -4.77 15.07 -7.37
CA SER A 114 -5.35 15.57 -6.12
C SER A 114 -6.52 14.69 -5.68
N GLY A 115 -6.75 14.63 -4.37
CA GLY A 115 -7.86 13.87 -3.83
C GLY A 115 -8.05 14.09 -2.34
N THR A 116 -9.23 13.78 -1.82
CA THR A 116 -9.53 13.91 -0.38
C THR A 116 -8.77 12.90 0.49
N THR A 117 -8.23 11.85 -0.13
CA THR A 117 -7.39 10.83 0.51
C THR A 117 -6.10 10.63 -0.29
N LEU A 118 -5.04 10.15 0.37
CA LEU A 118 -3.78 9.85 -0.30
C LEU A 118 -3.97 8.84 -1.44
N THR A 119 -4.81 7.82 -1.23
CA THR A 119 -5.18 6.84 -2.27
C THR A 119 -5.86 7.49 -3.48
N ALA A 120 -6.82 8.39 -3.24
CA ALA A 120 -7.51 9.09 -4.32
C ALA A 120 -6.54 9.97 -5.12
N ALA A 121 -5.66 10.72 -4.43
CA ALA A 121 -4.65 11.57 -5.06
C ALA A 121 -3.66 10.75 -5.90
N SER A 122 -3.16 9.63 -5.37
CA SER A 122 -2.24 8.75 -6.12
C SER A 122 -2.88 8.19 -7.38
N ARG A 123 -4.13 7.70 -7.28
CA ARG A 123 -4.86 7.17 -8.45
C ARG A 123 -5.14 8.26 -9.48
N ALA A 124 -5.45 9.47 -9.04
CA ALA A 124 -5.63 10.63 -9.93
C ALA A 124 -4.32 10.99 -10.65
N ALA A 125 -3.18 10.90 -9.95
CA ALA A 125 -1.87 11.17 -10.54
C ALA A 125 -1.55 10.12 -11.62
N ARG A 126 -1.81 8.84 -11.34
CA ARG A 126 -1.67 7.76 -12.33
C ARG A 126 -2.70 7.86 -13.47
N ALA A 127 -3.88 8.42 -13.25
CA ALA A 127 -4.83 8.63 -14.35
C ALA A 127 -4.37 9.72 -15.33
N SER A 128 -3.29 10.44 -15.01
CA SER A 128 -2.73 11.53 -15.81
C SER A 128 -1.46 11.14 -16.59
N ILE A 129 -1.10 9.85 -16.60
CA ILE A 129 0.02 9.28 -17.39
C ILE A 129 -0.48 8.51 -18.61
#